data_AF-A0A9X3S778-F1
#
_entry.id   AF-A0A9X3S778-F1
#
_cell.length_a   1.000
_cell.length_b   1.000
_cell.length_c   1.000
_cell.angle_alpha   90.00
_cell.angle_beta   90.00
_cell.angle_gamma   90.00
#
_symmetry.space_group_name_H-M   'P 1'
#
loop_
_entity.id
_entity.type
_entity.pdbx_description
1 polymer ?
#
loop_
_entity_poly.entity_id
_entity_poly.type
_entity_poly.pdbx_seq_one_letter_code
_entity_poly.pdbx_strand_id
1 'polypeptide(L)'
;MRAKWIPIGVAVLAIGVGLWWVIGAWTYDDLAHGSTSGVGSDAELIGDDLDGEIAEKPLRPGRTTDYTVTVRNDGGRTVEITGIGSDEPNLPGLLEQVRVRRMFNVGVPDVQYKPFAPLKLEPGEEAIYVIDLKMPTCGNLAPNSSLVLDHFDVRFKAFVFNRRQTLPLVTPIHIRRGDNC
;
A
#
# COMPACT_ATOMS: atom_id res chain seq x y z
N MET A 1 -55.17 -21.90 0.66
CA MET A 1 -54.09 -21.67 1.65
C MET A 1 -52.74 -21.58 0.91
N ARG A 2 -52.28 -20.40 0.47
CA ARG A 2 -50.99 -20.28 -0.26
C ARG A 2 -50.12 -19.05 0.10
N ALA A 3 -50.57 -18.18 1.02
CA ALA A 3 -49.90 -16.90 1.27
C ALA A 3 -48.86 -16.88 2.42
N LYS A 4 -48.72 -17.97 3.21
CA LYS A 4 -47.87 -17.97 4.41
C LYS A 4 -46.37 -18.22 4.16
N TRP A 5 -45.99 -18.74 2.99
CA TRP A 5 -44.61 -19.12 2.68
C TRP A 5 -43.80 -18.02 1.99
N ILE A 6 -44.46 -17.05 1.37
CA ILE A 6 -43.83 -15.91 0.70
C ILE A 6 -43.00 -15.04 1.67
N PRO A 7 -43.49 -14.63 2.86
CA PRO A 7 -42.69 -13.79 3.75
C PRO A 7 -41.46 -14.53 4.32
N ILE A 8 -41.55 -15.85 4.50
CA ILE A 8 -40.42 -16.67 4.95
C ILE A 8 -39.35 -16.77 3.85
N GLY A 9 -39.76 -17.01 2.60
CA GLY A 9 -38.83 -17.06 1.47
C GLY A 9 -38.07 -15.74 1.25
N VAL A 10 -38.76 -14.60 1.38
CA VAL A 10 -38.13 -13.27 1.29
C VAL A 10 -37.16 -13.02 2.45
N ALA A 11 -37.52 -13.41 3.68
CA ALA A 11 -36.65 -13.25 4.84
C ALA A 11 -35.36 -14.10 4.72
N VAL A 12 -35.47 -15.36 4.26
CA VAL A 12 -34.30 -16.24 4.06
C VAL A 12 -33.39 -15.69 2.96
N LEU A 13 -33.94 -15.17 1.87
CA LEU A 13 -33.16 -14.51 0.81
C LEU A 13 -32.45 -13.26 1.34
N ALA A 14 -33.15 -12.40 2.09
CA ALA A 14 -32.55 -11.20 2.66
C ALA A 14 -31.41 -11.53 3.63
N ILE A 15 -31.59 -12.54 4.49
CA ILE A 15 -30.54 -13.02 5.41
C ILE A 15 -29.37 -13.63 4.64
N GLY A 16 -29.65 -14.44 3.61
CA GLY A 16 -28.61 -15.05 2.77
C GLY A 16 -27.77 -14.02 2.04
N VAL A 17 -28.39 -13.01 1.44
CA VAL A 17 -27.70 -11.89 0.79
C VAL A 17 -26.89 -11.08 1.81
N GLY A 18 -27.45 -10.81 3.00
CA GLY A 18 -26.77 -10.12 4.08
C GLY A 18 -25.53 -10.87 4.58
N LEU A 19 -25.65 -12.17 4.84
CA LEU A 19 -24.53 -13.03 5.26
C LEU A 19 -23.46 -13.11 4.18
N TRP A 20 -23.84 -13.28 2.91
CA TRP A 20 -22.88 -13.28 1.81
C TRP A 20 -22.15 -11.93 1.67
N TRP A 21 -22.84 -10.82 1.91
CA TRP A 21 -22.23 -9.49 1.96
C TRP A 21 -21.21 -9.35 3.10
N VAL A 22 -21.55 -9.82 4.29
CA VAL A 22 -20.67 -9.76 5.47
C VAL A 22 -19.46 -10.66 5.31
N ILE A 23 -19.64 -11.91 4.86
CA ILE A 23 -18.55 -12.86 4.62
C ILE A 23 -17.59 -12.31 3.56
N GLY A 24 -18.13 -11.80 2.44
CA GLY A 24 -17.30 -11.23 1.38
C GLY A 24 -16.51 -9.99 1.82
N ALA A 25 -17.02 -9.18 2.75
CA ALA A 25 -16.25 -8.10 3.34
C ALA A 25 -15.21 -8.60 4.35
N TRP A 26 -15.50 -9.69 5.06
CA TRP A 26 -14.60 -10.28 6.04
C TRP A 26 -13.39 -10.97 5.41
N THR A 27 -13.57 -11.61 4.26
CA THR A 27 -12.52 -12.32 3.51
C THR A 27 -11.89 -11.48 2.40
N TYR A 28 -12.12 -10.17 2.39
CA TYR A 28 -11.62 -9.30 1.33
C TYR A 28 -10.09 -9.21 1.33
N ASP A 29 -9.48 -9.46 0.16
CA ASP A 29 -8.04 -9.42 -0.08
C ASP A 29 -7.69 -9.05 -1.54
N ASP A 30 -8.60 -8.35 -2.22
CA ASP A 30 -8.50 -8.06 -3.66
C ASP A 30 -7.84 -6.70 -3.96
N LEU A 31 -6.90 -6.24 -3.12
CA LEU A 31 -6.04 -5.11 -3.49
C LEU A 31 -4.85 -5.61 -4.31
N ALA A 32 -4.49 -4.85 -5.33
CA ALA A 32 -3.41 -5.20 -6.24
C ALA A 32 -2.51 -3.98 -6.52
N HIS A 33 -1.40 -4.22 -7.22
CA HIS A 33 -0.62 -3.15 -7.81
C HIS A 33 -1.46 -2.38 -8.83
N GLY A 34 -1.44 -1.05 -8.70
CA GLY A 34 -1.94 -0.18 -9.75
C GLY A 34 -0.95 -0.03 -10.91
N SER A 35 -1.25 0.91 -11.78
CA SER A 35 -0.57 1.06 -13.08
C SER A 35 0.86 1.60 -13.01
N THR A 36 1.29 2.17 -11.88
CA THR A 36 2.60 2.83 -11.76
C THR A 36 3.30 2.53 -10.44
N SER A 37 4.63 2.58 -10.45
CA SER A 37 5.50 2.58 -9.28
C SER A 37 6.66 3.54 -9.55
N GLY A 38 7.37 3.94 -8.50
CA GLY A 38 8.53 4.80 -8.64
C GLY A 38 9.46 4.67 -7.46
N VAL A 39 10.76 4.78 -7.70
CA VAL A 39 11.78 4.59 -6.67
C VAL A 39 12.43 5.90 -6.23
N GLY A 40 11.85 7.06 -6.59
CA GLY A 40 12.43 8.37 -6.28
C GLY A 40 13.62 8.73 -7.16
N SER A 41 14.06 10.00 -7.11
CA SER A 41 15.11 10.54 -7.99
C SER A 41 16.54 10.31 -7.49
N ASP A 42 16.68 9.85 -6.25
CA ASP A 42 17.95 9.58 -5.58
C ASP A 42 18.32 8.08 -5.56
N ALA A 43 17.52 7.25 -6.23
CA ALA A 43 17.81 5.84 -6.44
C ALA A 43 18.62 5.62 -7.72
N GLU A 44 19.52 4.66 -7.66
CA GLU A 44 20.21 4.08 -8.81
C GLU A 44 19.58 2.71 -9.08
N LEU A 45 19.11 2.47 -10.31
CA LEU A 45 18.61 1.16 -10.69
C LEU A 45 19.80 0.25 -10.99
N ILE A 46 19.94 -0.80 -10.19
CA ILE A 46 20.97 -1.82 -10.30
C ILE A 46 20.26 -3.16 -10.52
N GLY A 47 20.47 -3.78 -11.67
CA GLY A 47 19.86 -5.07 -11.99
C GLY A 47 20.23 -5.52 -13.40
N ASP A 48 20.50 -6.81 -13.53
CA ASP A 48 20.86 -7.50 -14.78
C ASP A 48 19.72 -8.46 -15.16
N ASP A 49 19.61 -8.76 -16.45
CA ASP A 49 18.51 -9.40 -17.24
C ASP A 49 17.77 -10.65 -16.67
N LEU A 50 18.08 -11.15 -15.46
CA LEU A 50 17.58 -12.42 -14.90
C LEU A 50 16.86 -12.32 -13.53
N ASP A 51 17.19 -11.36 -12.67
CA ASP A 51 16.65 -11.27 -11.29
C ASP A 51 15.71 -10.07 -11.06
N GLY A 52 15.50 -9.25 -12.10
CA GLY A 52 14.70 -8.03 -12.04
C GLY A 52 15.49 -6.79 -11.63
N GLU A 53 14.92 -5.61 -11.87
CA GLU A 53 15.52 -4.34 -11.45
C GLU A 53 15.43 -4.17 -9.94
N ILE A 54 16.54 -3.82 -9.29
CA ILE A 54 16.60 -3.41 -7.88
C ILE A 54 16.96 -1.92 -7.84
N ALA A 55 16.36 -1.16 -6.94
CA ALA A 55 16.73 0.24 -6.73
C ALA A 55 17.64 0.38 -5.53
N GLU A 56 18.90 0.76 -5.73
CA GLU A 56 19.79 1.10 -4.62
C GLU A 56 19.68 2.57 -4.26
N LYS A 57 19.55 2.86 -2.97
CA LYS A 57 19.59 4.21 -2.40
C LYS A 57 20.74 4.30 -1.41
N PRO A 58 21.66 5.27 -1.53
CA PRO A 58 22.67 5.48 -0.52
C PRO A 58 22.03 6.02 0.77
N LEU A 59 22.39 5.46 1.92
CA LEU A 59 22.00 5.99 3.22
C LEU A 59 22.59 7.39 3.41
N ARG A 60 21.72 8.38 3.53
CA ARG A 60 22.02 9.78 3.82
C ARG A 60 21.39 10.16 5.16
N PRO A 61 22.14 10.09 6.27
CA PRO A 61 21.62 10.31 7.62
C PRO A 61 20.79 11.58 7.76
N GLY A 62 19.60 11.47 8.34
CA GLY A 62 18.71 12.60 8.61
C GLY A 62 18.10 13.25 7.37
N ARG A 63 18.42 12.78 6.15
CA ARG A 63 17.74 13.17 4.92
C ARG A 63 16.48 12.34 4.73
N THR A 64 15.56 12.90 3.95
CA THR A 64 14.36 12.21 3.49
C THR A 64 14.61 11.73 2.07
N THR A 65 14.24 10.49 1.79
CA THR A 65 14.11 9.91 0.45
C THR A 65 12.65 9.51 0.24
N ASP A 66 12.25 9.24 -0.99
CA ASP A 66 10.89 8.81 -1.29
C ASP A 66 10.83 7.60 -2.23
N TYR A 67 9.71 6.91 -2.17
CA TYR A 67 9.29 5.97 -3.20
C TYR A 67 7.78 6.08 -3.39
N THR A 68 7.30 5.57 -4.50
CA THR A 68 5.91 5.65 -4.93
C THR A 68 5.35 4.27 -5.20
N VAL A 69 4.21 3.98 -4.59
CA VAL A 69 3.43 2.76 -4.81
C VAL A 69 2.03 3.12 -5.27
N THR A 70 1.44 2.28 -6.11
CA THR A 70 0.03 2.43 -6.50
C THR A 70 -0.75 1.23 -6.02
N VAL A 71 -1.88 1.48 -5.37
CA VAL A 71 -2.84 0.47 -4.94
C VAL A 71 -4.08 0.58 -5.79
N ARG A 72 -4.50 -0.52 -6.40
CA ARG A 72 -5.74 -0.65 -7.15
C ARG A 72 -6.69 -1.59 -6.42
N ASN A 73 -7.96 -1.26 -6.43
CA ASN A 73 -9.00 -2.09 -5.87
C ASN A 73 -9.60 -3.00 -6.95
N ASP A 74 -9.14 -4.24 -7.06
CA ASP A 74 -9.60 -5.20 -8.08
C ASP A 74 -10.85 -5.98 -7.67
N GLY A 75 -11.22 -5.91 -6.40
CA GLY A 75 -12.41 -6.58 -5.90
C GLY A 75 -13.70 -5.82 -6.20
N GLY A 76 -14.82 -6.50 -5.94
CA GLY A 76 -16.15 -5.99 -6.27
C GLY A 76 -16.76 -5.02 -5.26
N ARG A 77 -15.98 -4.46 -4.32
CA ARG A 77 -16.51 -3.62 -3.22
C ARG A 77 -15.67 -2.39 -2.97
N THR A 78 -16.29 -1.31 -2.53
CA THR A 78 -15.59 -0.13 -2.04
C THR A 78 -14.80 -0.45 -0.78
N VAL A 79 -13.55 -0.01 -0.73
CA VAL A 79 -12.70 -0.05 0.48
C VAL A 79 -12.33 1.35 0.92
N GLU A 80 -11.99 1.52 2.19
CA GLU A 80 -11.36 2.74 2.70
C GLU A 80 -9.93 2.43 3.12
N ILE A 81 -8.93 2.94 2.40
CA ILE A 81 -7.53 2.82 2.77
C ILE A 81 -7.29 3.72 3.98
N THR A 82 -6.88 3.13 5.09
CA THR A 82 -6.70 3.78 6.39
C THR A 82 -5.24 3.90 6.81
N GLY A 83 -4.31 3.26 6.07
CA GLY A 83 -2.89 3.48 6.21
C GLY A 83 -2.09 2.74 5.15
N ILE A 84 -0.92 3.26 4.81
CA ILE A 84 0.10 2.57 4.02
C ILE A 84 1.44 2.72 4.76
N GLY A 85 2.35 1.79 4.57
CA GLY A 85 3.73 1.83 5.07
C GLY A 85 4.28 0.43 5.26
N SER A 86 5.50 0.31 5.75
CA SER A 86 6.03 -0.96 6.25
C SER A 86 5.96 -0.94 7.79
N ASP A 87 5.29 -1.93 8.41
CA ASP A 87 5.42 -2.10 9.87
C ASP A 87 6.63 -2.99 10.22
N GLU A 88 7.64 -3.12 9.35
CA GLU A 88 8.77 -4.00 9.62
C GLU A 88 9.50 -3.59 10.91
N PRO A 89 9.57 -4.49 11.92
CA PRO A 89 10.19 -4.20 13.21
C PRO A 89 11.72 -4.08 13.16
N ASN A 90 12.34 -4.22 11.98
CA ASN A 90 13.79 -4.28 11.80
C ASN A 90 14.45 -2.91 11.59
N LEU A 91 13.71 -1.81 11.77
CA LEU A 91 14.19 -0.47 11.44
C LEU A 91 14.07 0.54 12.58
N PRO A 92 14.88 0.40 13.65
CA PRO A 92 14.96 1.42 14.69
C PRO A 92 15.41 2.77 14.09
N GLY A 93 14.46 3.70 13.96
CA GLY A 93 14.70 5.09 13.57
C GLY A 93 14.40 5.47 12.12
N LEU A 94 13.90 4.55 11.27
CA LEU A 94 13.28 4.95 10.00
C LEU A 94 11.88 5.50 10.33
N LEU A 95 11.62 6.75 9.98
CA LEU A 95 10.29 7.34 10.13
C LEU A 95 9.65 7.44 8.75
N GLU A 96 8.55 6.72 8.56
CA GLU A 96 7.75 6.80 7.34
C GLU A 96 6.70 7.90 7.46
N GLN A 97 6.63 8.78 6.47
CA GLN A 97 5.54 9.72 6.29
C GLN A 97 4.88 9.45 4.95
N VAL A 98 3.58 9.14 4.98
CA VAL A 98 2.84 8.84 3.76
C VAL A 98 2.10 10.08 3.27
N ARG A 99 2.25 10.34 1.97
CA ARG A 99 1.52 11.35 1.21
C ARG A 99 0.65 10.62 0.19
N VAL A 100 -0.59 11.06 0.02
CA VAL A 100 -1.57 10.39 -0.85
C VAL A 100 -1.86 11.24 -2.08
N ARG A 101 -1.87 10.60 -3.25
CA ARG A 101 -2.26 11.18 -4.53
C ARG A 101 -3.32 10.29 -5.19
N ARG A 102 -4.51 10.83 -5.44
CA ARG A 102 -5.54 10.10 -6.21
C ARG A 102 -5.29 10.31 -7.70
N MET A 103 -5.13 9.24 -8.47
CA MET A 103 -5.14 9.35 -9.93
C MET A 103 -6.56 9.10 -10.41
N PHE A 104 -7.24 10.18 -10.81
CA PHE A 104 -8.45 10.05 -11.61
C PHE A 104 -8.01 9.95 -13.08
N ASN A 105 -8.61 9.01 -13.83
CA ASN A 105 -8.37 8.70 -15.24
C ASN A 105 -7.66 9.76 -16.10
N VAL A 106 -6.65 9.30 -16.86
CA VAL A 106 -6.00 9.90 -18.06
C VAL A 106 -6.14 11.41 -18.21
N GLY A 107 -5.36 12.14 -17.42
CA GLY A 107 -5.19 13.59 -17.51
C GLY A 107 -4.59 14.05 -16.21
N VAL A 108 -3.37 14.59 -16.25
CA VAL A 108 -2.56 14.93 -15.06
C VAL A 108 -3.40 15.82 -14.12
N PRO A 109 -3.97 15.29 -13.01
CA PRO A 109 -4.71 16.12 -12.10
C PRO A 109 -3.72 16.88 -11.21
N ASP A 110 -4.11 18.10 -10.85
CA ASP A 110 -3.43 19.01 -9.94
C ASP A 110 -2.85 18.27 -8.72
N VAL A 111 -1.53 18.33 -8.56
CA VAL A 111 -0.78 17.55 -7.55
C VAL A 111 -0.87 18.26 -6.20
N GLN A 112 -1.88 17.93 -5.41
CA GLN A 112 -1.97 18.42 -4.03
C GLN A 112 -1.30 17.45 -3.05
N TYR A 113 -0.10 17.78 -2.60
CA TYR A 113 0.58 17.09 -1.50
C TYR A 113 -0.22 17.30 -0.20
N LYS A 114 -0.93 16.26 0.25
CA LYS A 114 -1.64 16.28 1.54
C LYS A 114 -1.04 15.22 2.46
N PRO A 115 -0.94 15.50 3.77
CA PRO A 115 -0.72 14.47 4.78
C PRO A 115 -1.72 13.33 4.58
N PHE A 116 -1.33 12.11 4.93
CA PHE A 116 -2.22 10.96 4.83
C PHE A 116 -3.58 11.24 5.47
N ALA A 117 -4.64 11.02 4.68
CA ALA A 117 -6.01 10.98 5.14
C ALA A 117 -6.66 9.71 4.59
N PRO A 118 -7.58 9.07 5.33
CA PRO A 118 -8.30 7.91 4.83
C PRO A 118 -8.93 8.19 3.46
N LEU A 119 -8.75 7.25 2.54
CA LEU A 119 -9.19 7.41 1.15
C LEU A 119 -10.07 6.23 0.75
N LYS A 120 -11.27 6.52 0.27
CA LYS A 120 -12.11 5.49 -0.35
C LYS A 120 -11.58 5.12 -1.73
N LEU A 121 -11.63 3.85 -2.08
CA LEU A 121 -11.35 3.32 -3.41
C LEU A 121 -12.54 2.47 -3.85
N GLU A 122 -13.23 2.90 -4.89
CA GLU A 122 -14.28 2.13 -5.54
C GLU A 122 -13.68 0.96 -6.34
N PRO A 123 -14.47 -0.06 -6.70
CA PRO A 123 -14.02 -1.12 -7.60
C PRO A 123 -13.41 -0.57 -8.89
N GLY A 124 -12.20 -1.00 -9.22
CA GLY A 124 -11.43 -0.57 -10.39
C GLY A 124 -10.70 0.78 -10.24
N GLU A 125 -10.88 1.51 -9.14
CA GLU A 125 -10.10 2.73 -8.88
C GLU A 125 -8.69 2.42 -8.37
N GLU A 126 -7.76 3.33 -8.67
CA GLU A 126 -6.39 3.30 -8.16
C GLU A 126 -6.01 4.59 -7.44
N ALA A 127 -5.11 4.47 -6.46
CA ALA A 127 -4.49 5.61 -5.79
C ALA A 127 -2.98 5.41 -5.70
N ILE A 128 -2.27 6.52 -5.88
CA ILE A 128 -0.82 6.62 -5.80
C ILE A 128 -0.46 7.12 -4.40
N TYR A 129 0.54 6.50 -3.80
CA TYR A 129 1.05 6.86 -2.49
C TYR A 129 2.53 7.15 -2.60
N VAL A 130 2.92 8.34 -2.20
CA VAL A 130 4.32 8.75 -2.13
C VAL A 130 4.73 8.61 -0.66
N ILE A 131 5.67 7.73 -0.40
CA ILE A 131 6.10 7.36 0.93
C ILE A 131 7.46 8.01 1.15
N ASP A 132 7.49 9.00 2.02
CA ASP A 132 8.70 9.68 2.46
C ASP A 132 9.34 8.88 3.59
N LEU A 133 10.57 8.45 3.37
CA LEU A 133 11.40 7.73 4.33
C LEU A 133 12.43 8.69 4.91
N LYS A 134 12.30 9.03 6.19
CA LYS A 134 13.36 9.76 6.91
C LYS A 134 14.42 8.77 7.35
N MET A 135 15.58 8.87 6.73
CA MET A 135 16.70 7.95 6.96
C MET A 135 17.25 8.07 8.38
N PRO A 136 17.55 6.93 9.05
CA PRO A 136 18.10 6.93 10.39
C PRO A 136 19.52 7.51 10.42
N THR A 137 20.02 7.81 11.62
CA THR A 137 21.42 8.20 11.82
C THR A 137 22.34 6.98 11.68
N CYS A 138 23.62 7.18 11.32
CA CYS A 138 24.58 6.08 11.13
C CYS A 138 24.74 5.17 12.35
N GLY A 139 24.52 5.69 13.56
CA GLY A 139 24.62 4.93 14.81
C GLY A 139 23.50 3.90 15.02
N ASN A 140 22.40 3.99 14.25
CA ASN A 140 21.26 3.09 14.37
C ASN A 140 21.36 1.87 13.44
N LEU A 141 22.36 1.82 12.55
CA LEU A 141 22.59 0.73 11.60
C LEU A 141 23.97 0.11 11.84
N ALA A 142 24.05 -1.21 11.80
CA ALA A 142 25.33 -1.90 11.93
C ALA A 142 26.27 -1.53 10.76
N PRO A 143 27.60 -1.57 10.95
CA PRO A 143 28.53 -1.46 9.82
C PRO A 143 28.23 -2.55 8.78
N ASN A 144 28.22 -2.19 7.49
CA ASN A 144 27.89 -3.08 6.37
C ASN A 144 26.47 -3.67 6.35
N SER A 145 25.54 -3.18 7.18
CA SER A 145 24.13 -3.54 7.01
C SER A 145 23.55 -2.82 5.78
N SER A 146 22.77 -3.55 5.01
CA SER A 146 21.81 -2.99 4.06
C SER A 146 20.40 -3.18 4.62
N LEU A 147 19.53 -2.24 4.32
CA LEU A 147 18.09 -2.44 4.48
C LEU A 147 17.52 -2.79 3.11
N VAL A 148 16.69 -3.81 3.06
CA VAL A 148 15.89 -4.14 1.88
C VAL A 148 14.44 -3.83 2.21
N LEU A 149 13.80 -3.03 1.37
CA LEU A 149 12.36 -2.86 1.31
C LEU A 149 11.89 -3.60 0.08
N ASP A 150 11.16 -4.70 0.25
CA ASP A 150 10.64 -5.53 -0.84
C ASP A 150 9.12 -5.68 -0.79
N HIS A 151 8.46 -5.11 0.21
CA HIS A 151 7.00 -5.06 0.35
C HIS A 151 6.54 -3.80 1.08
N PHE A 152 5.23 -3.56 1.02
CA PHE A 152 4.54 -2.56 1.82
C PHE A 152 3.20 -3.12 2.29
N ASP A 153 2.75 -2.63 3.44
CA ASP A 153 1.45 -2.96 4.00
C ASP A 153 0.41 -1.91 3.66
N VAL A 154 -0.77 -2.40 3.28
CA VAL A 154 -1.96 -1.60 3.10
C VAL A 154 -2.93 -1.96 4.22
N ARG A 155 -3.26 -0.97 5.05
CA ARG A 155 -4.33 -1.06 6.05
C ARG A 155 -5.58 -0.46 5.44
N PHE A 156 -6.68 -1.19 5.51
CA PHE A 156 -7.93 -0.74 4.92
C PHE A 156 -9.15 -1.25 5.69
N LYS A 157 -10.29 -0.64 5.43
CA LYS A 157 -11.60 -1.10 5.88
C LYS A 157 -12.41 -1.59 4.70
N ALA A 158 -12.83 -2.86 4.78
CA ALA A 158 -13.89 -3.40 3.95
C ALA A 158 -15.15 -3.43 4.80
N PHE A 159 -16.11 -2.55 4.51
CA PHE A 159 -17.30 -2.36 5.33
C PHE A 159 -16.96 -1.94 6.78
N VAL A 160 -17.16 -2.81 7.78
CA VAL A 160 -16.80 -2.55 9.20
C VAL A 160 -15.52 -3.25 9.64
N PHE A 161 -14.91 -4.07 8.77
CA PHE A 161 -13.76 -4.89 9.12
C PHE A 161 -12.46 -4.17 8.78
N ASN A 162 -11.60 -4.00 9.79
CA ASN A 162 -10.22 -3.58 9.56
C ASN A 162 -9.43 -4.76 9.02
N ARG A 163 -8.69 -4.52 7.95
CA ARG A 163 -7.90 -5.49 7.22
C ARG A 163 -6.50 -4.92 6.98
N ARG A 164 -5.56 -5.84 6.80
CA ARG A 164 -4.20 -5.54 6.39
C ARG A 164 -3.85 -6.53 5.28
N GLN A 165 -3.26 -6.02 4.22
CA GLN A 165 -2.74 -6.81 3.11
C GLN A 165 -1.32 -6.34 2.82
N THR A 166 -0.41 -7.29 2.69
CA THR A 166 0.99 -7.02 2.33
C THR A 166 1.14 -7.23 0.83
N LEU A 167 1.66 -6.22 0.14
CA LEU A 167 1.90 -6.24 -1.30
C LEU A 167 3.40 -6.09 -1.56
N PRO A 168 4.00 -6.90 -2.46
CA PRO A 168 5.41 -6.77 -2.79
C PRO A 168 5.68 -5.42 -3.47
N LEU A 169 6.88 -4.88 -3.36
CA LEU A 169 7.27 -3.73 -4.19
C LEU A 169 7.55 -4.23 -5.61
N VAL A 170 7.08 -3.48 -6.60
CA VAL A 170 7.37 -3.77 -8.03
C VAL A 170 8.88 -3.77 -8.28
N THR A 171 9.59 -2.85 -7.61
CA THR A 171 11.05 -2.73 -7.63
C THR A 171 11.52 -2.70 -6.18
N PRO A 172 12.20 -3.76 -5.69
CA PRO A 172 12.77 -3.76 -4.35
C PRO A 172 13.76 -2.61 -4.18
N ILE A 173 13.81 -2.02 -2.99
CA ILE A 173 14.65 -0.87 -2.67
C ILE A 173 15.70 -1.29 -1.64
N HIS A 174 16.97 -1.20 -2.00
CA HIS A 174 18.10 -1.48 -1.14
C HIS A 174 18.68 -0.16 -0.61
N ILE A 175 18.53 0.10 0.68
CA ILE A 175 19.20 1.23 1.33
C ILE A 175 20.55 0.75 1.86
N ARG A 176 21.63 1.20 1.21
CA ARG A 176 23.00 0.79 1.53
C ARG A 176 23.69 1.83 2.40
N ARG A 177 24.28 1.40 3.52
CA ARG A 177 25.23 2.23 4.28
C ARG A 177 26.49 2.44 3.43
N GLY A 178 26.76 3.66 3.01
CA GLY A 178 28.04 4.02 2.36
C GLY A 178 29.17 4.20 3.36
N ASP A 179 30.41 4.29 2.86
CA ASP A 179 31.65 4.38 3.67
C ASP A 179 31.72 5.63 4.56
N ASN A 180 30.94 6.67 4.26
CA ASN A 180 30.89 7.94 4.99
C ASN A 180 29.83 7.97 6.11
N CYS A 181 29.35 6.78 6.51
CA CYS A 181 28.83 6.52 7.85
C CYS A 181 29.89 5.75 8.64
#